data_AF-M1B8F8-F1
#
_entry.id   AF-M1B8F8-F1
#
_cell.length_a   1.000
_cell.length_b   1.000
_cell.length_c   1.000
_cell.angle_alpha   90.00
_cell.angle_beta   90.00
_cell.angle_gamma   90.00
#
_symmetry.space_group_name_H-M   'P 1'
#
loop_
_entity.id
_entity.type
_entity.pdbx_description
1 polymer ?
#
loop_
_entity_poly.entity_id
_entity_poly.type
_entity_poly.pdbx_seq_one_letter_code
_entity_poly.pdbx_strand_id
1 'polypeptide(L)'
;MAVHKQVSLFAYLLVLGMLLFVSAMEHADAKACTKECGNLGYGICPRSEGSPENPICTNCCAGYKGCNYYSANGTFICEGESDPKKPKVCPLNCDPHIAYSKCPRSGGNTLIYPTGCTTCCTGYKGCYYFGKDGKFVCEGESIEPKACTLECDSRVAYMTCPSSGLAKIYQVCVNCCTAGEGCKLYGHDGSLICTGEPQSYISTT
;
A
#
# COMPACT_ATOMS: atom_id res chain seq x y z
N MET A 1 -58.61 11.29 15.54
CA MET A 1 -57.41 10.70 16.18
C MET A 1 -56.62 9.84 15.19
N ALA A 2 -56.13 10.42 14.08
CA ALA A 2 -55.41 9.68 13.03
C ALA A 2 -53.97 10.18 12.79
N VAL A 3 -53.65 11.39 13.25
CA VAL A 3 -52.37 12.07 13.02
C VAL A 3 -51.23 11.48 13.87
N HIS A 4 -51.52 11.04 15.09
CA HIS A 4 -50.52 10.55 16.04
C HIS A 4 -49.86 9.22 15.63
N LYS A 5 -50.53 8.43 14.79
CA LYS A 5 -50.05 7.11 14.35
C LYS A 5 -49.05 7.22 13.18
N GLN A 6 -49.17 8.26 12.37
CA GLN A 6 -48.35 8.48 11.18
C GLN A 6 -46.97 9.05 11.55
N VAL A 7 -46.92 9.98 12.51
CA VAL A 7 -45.65 10.56 13.03
C VAL A 7 -44.80 9.50 13.73
N SER A 8 -45.44 8.58 14.47
CA SER A 8 -44.76 7.46 15.14
C SER A 8 -44.09 6.50 14.15
N LEU A 9 -44.75 6.22 13.02
CA LEU A 9 -44.20 5.34 11.98
C LEU A 9 -43.00 5.97 11.27
N PHE A 10 -43.05 7.26 10.97
CA PHE A 10 -41.93 8.00 10.37
C PHE A 10 -40.74 8.13 11.32
N ALA A 11 -40.99 8.38 12.61
CA ALA A 11 -39.94 8.39 13.62
C ALA A 11 -39.29 7.00 13.76
N TYR A 12 -40.09 5.93 13.72
CA TYR A 12 -39.56 4.57 13.78
C TYR A 12 -38.73 4.22 12.55
N LEU A 13 -39.17 4.61 11.34
CA LEU A 13 -38.40 4.41 10.10
C LEU A 13 -37.11 5.23 10.07
N LEU A 14 -37.08 6.44 10.63
CA LEU A 14 -35.87 7.25 10.76
C LEU A 14 -34.87 6.64 11.74
N VAL A 15 -35.34 6.13 12.87
CA VAL A 15 -34.49 5.43 13.86
C VAL A 15 -33.97 4.11 13.29
N LEU A 16 -34.82 3.35 12.59
CA LEU A 16 -34.38 2.12 11.90
C LEU A 16 -33.37 2.41 10.80
N GLY A 17 -33.59 3.50 10.03
CA GLY A 17 -32.66 3.98 9.02
C GLY A 17 -31.30 4.35 9.63
N MET A 18 -31.28 5.13 10.72
CA MET A 18 -30.03 5.49 11.40
C MET A 18 -29.32 4.27 12.01
N LEU A 19 -30.05 3.29 12.56
CA LEU A 19 -29.48 2.03 13.06
C LEU A 19 -28.82 1.22 11.93
N LEU A 20 -29.43 1.18 10.73
CA LEU A 20 -28.88 0.49 9.57
C LEU A 20 -27.64 1.19 8.99
N PHE A 21 -27.59 2.53 9.04
CA PHE A 21 -26.41 3.29 8.60
C PHE A 21 -25.19 3.07 9.50
N VAL A 22 -25.38 2.83 10.81
CA VAL A 22 -24.27 2.55 11.75
C VAL A 22 -23.66 1.17 11.53
N SER A 23 -24.42 0.18 11.04
CA SER A 23 -23.92 -1.17 10.78
C SER A 23 -23.11 -1.34 9.48
N ALA A 24 -23.02 -0.31 8.63
CA ALA A 24 -22.39 -0.39 7.30
C ALA A 24 -21.02 0.32 7.20
N MET A 25 -20.37 0.62 8.33
CA MET A 25 -18.94 0.97 8.33
C MET A 25 -18.13 -0.27 8.70
N GLU A 26 -17.85 -1.11 7.70
CA GLU A 26 -16.67 -1.97 7.77
C GLU A 26 -15.47 -1.04 7.97
N HIS A 27 -14.94 -1.04 9.19
CA HIS A 27 -13.73 -0.31 9.50
C HIS A 27 -12.63 -0.90 8.62
N ALA A 28 -11.98 -0.04 7.84
CA ALA A 28 -10.69 -0.35 7.25
C ALA A 28 -9.84 -1.02 8.34
N ASP A 29 -9.28 -2.19 8.03
CA ASP A 29 -8.56 -3.12 8.92
C ASP A 29 -7.26 -2.48 9.48
N ALA A 30 -7.41 -1.36 10.17
CA ALA A 30 -6.34 -0.64 10.82
C ALA A 30 -6.04 -1.39 12.11
N LYS A 31 -4.91 -2.09 12.12
CA LYS A 31 -4.42 -2.80 13.30
C LYS A 31 -4.43 -1.87 14.52
N ALA A 32 -5.19 -2.25 15.55
CA ALA A 32 -5.26 -1.49 16.80
C ALA A 32 -3.92 -1.62 17.54
N CYS A 33 -3.14 -0.54 17.57
CA CYS A 33 -1.88 -0.45 18.30
C CYS A 33 -2.03 0.33 19.61
N THR A 34 -1.18 0.02 20.58
CA THR A 34 -1.08 0.80 21.82
C THR A 34 -0.54 2.20 21.54
N LYS A 35 -0.82 3.16 22.43
CA LYS A 35 -0.31 4.55 22.35
C LYS A 35 1.12 4.70 22.86
N GLU A 36 1.88 3.61 22.90
CA GLU A 36 3.27 3.63 23.35
C GLU A 36 4.14 4.31 22.29
N CYS A 37 5.08 5.15 22.73
CA CYS A 37 6.10 5.71 21.86
C CYS A 37 7.30 4.74 21.81
N GLY A 38 7.57 4.18 20.64
CA GLY A 38 8.71 3.29 20.44
C GLY A 38 10.06 4.00 20.50
N ASN A 39 11.13 3.21 20.65
CA ASN A 39 12.50 3.70 20.77
C ASN A 39 13.45 2.90 19.84
N LEU A 40 12.99 2.65 18.62
CA LEU A 40 13.77 1.97 17.58
C LEU A 40 14.86 2.91 17.03
N GLY A 41 15.81 2.34 16.28
CA GLY A 41 16.90 3.06 15.62
C GLY A 41 16.56 3.43 14.19
N TYR A 42 16.44 2.41 13.33
CA TYR A 42 16.14 2.55 11.91
C TYR A 42 15.28 1.38 11.41
N GLY A 43 14.68 1.54 10.23
CA GLY A 43 13.96 0.47 9.53
C GLY A 43 14.42 0.33 8.09
N ILE A 44 14.54 -0.91 7.61
CA ILE A 44 14.87 -1.23 6.21
C ILE A 44 13.62 -1.79 5.54
N CYS A 45 13.25 -1.27 4.38
CA CYS A 45 12.07 -1.71 3.63
C CYS A 45 12.50 -2.11 2.21
N PRO A 46 12.62 -3.42 1.89
CA PRO A 46 12.88 -3.85 0.53
C PRO A 46 11.75 -3.38 -0.39
N ARG A 47 12.08 -2.54 -1.38
CA ARG A 47 11.14 -1.99 -2.37
C ARG A 47 11.71 -2.07 -3.77
N SER A 48 10.80 -2.11 -4.75
CA SER A 48 11.16 -1.91 -6.16
C SER A 48 11.73 -0.51 -6.33
N GLU A 49 12.95 -0.41 -6.85
CA GLU A 49 13.66 0.83 -7.06
C GLU A 49 14.24 0.88 -8.47
N GLY A 50 14.47 2.09 -8.98
CA GLY A 50 15.10 2.31 -10.28
C GLY A 50 14.17 2.13 -11.46
N SER A 51 14.73 2.44 -12.63
CA SER A 51 14.11 2.27 -13.93
C SER A 51 15.20 2.09 -14.99
N PRO A 52 14.87 1.66 -16.21
CA PRO A 52 15.82 1.65 -17.32
C PRO A 52 16.52 3.01 -17.56
N GLU A 53 15.80 4.12 -17.39
CA GLU A 53 16.29 5.48 -17.64
C GLU A 53 17.05 6.06 -16.45
N ASN A 54 16.73 5.61 -15.23
CA ASN A 54 17.37 6.05 -13.99
C ASN A 54 17.79 4.82 -13.16
N PRO A 55 18.99 4.27 -13.42
CA PRO A 55 19.44 3.03 -12.81
C PRO A 55 19.84 3.21 -11.34
N ILE A 56 19.62 2.17 -10.52
CA ILE A 56 20.04 2.14 -9.11
C ILE A 56 21.49 1.68 -8.95
N CYS A 57 22.19 2.22 -7.96
CA CYS A 57 23.47 1.66 -7.53
C CYS A 57 23.24 0.55 -6.51
N THR A 58 23.41 -0.70 -6.94
CA THR A 58 23.37 -1.88 -6.07
C THR A 58 24.15 -3.04 -6.69
N ASN A 59 24.26 -4.15 -5.99
CA ASN A 59 24.81 -5.41 -6.49
C ASN A 59 24.02 -6.59 -5.90
N CYS A 60 24.17 -7.79 -6.46
CA CYS A 60 23.40 -8.96 -6.00
C CYS A 60 23.65 -9.31 -4.53
N CYS A 61 24.85 -9.06 -3.99
CA CYS A 61 25.16 -9.31 -2.57
C CYS A 61 24.32 -8.40 -1.67
N ALA A 62 24.27 -7.10 -1.95
CA ALA A 62 23.55 -6.11 -1.17
C ALA A 62 22.03 -6.13 -1.42
N GLY A 63 21.62 -6.60 -2.60
CA GLY A 63 20.22 -6.74 -2.97
C GLY A 63 19.45 -7.65 -2.01
N TYR A 64 18.17 -7.37 -1.79
CA TYR A 64 17.36 -8.09 -0.81
C TYR A 64 16.80 -9.41 -1.36
N LYS A 65 16.80 -10.45 -0.52
CA LYS A 65 16.11 -11.70 -0.80
C LYS A 65 14.62 -11.46 -1.09
N GLY A 66 14.07 -12.19 -2.06
CA GLY A 66 12.72 -11.98 -2.56
C GLY A 66 12.56 -10.81 -3.53
N CYS A 67 13.62 -10.06 -3.81
CA CYS A 67 13.64 -9.04 -4.86
C CYS A 67 14.49 -9.50 -6.05
N ASN A 68 13.96 -9.27 -7.25
CA ASN A 68 14.64 -9.58 -8.50
C ASN A 68 15.27 -8.31 -9.09
N TYR A 69 16.49 -8.42 -9.61
CA TYR A 69 17.24 -7.33 -10.19
C TYR A 69 17.42 -7.54 -11.70
N TYR A 70 17.25 -6.46 -12.46
CA TYR A 70 17.18 -6.48 -13.92
C TYR A 70 18.07 -5.41 -14.51
N SER A 71 18.53 -5.65 -15.73
CA SER A 71 19.19 -4.65 -16.58
C SER A 71 18.21 -3.65 -17.19
N ALA A 72 18.74 -2.60 -17.82
CA ALA A 72 17.94 -1.57 -18.48
C ALA A 72 17.05 -2.12 -19.62
N ASN A 73 17.47 -3.20 -20.30
CA ASN A 73 16.65 -3.87 -21.31
C ASN A 73 15.65 -4.90 -20.73
N GLY A 74 15.57 -5.01 -19.40
CA GLY A 74 14.68 -5.93 -18.71
C GLY A 74 15.16 -7.38 -18.59
N THR A 75 16.43 -7.66 -18.87
CA THR A 75 17.02 -8.99 -18.66
C THR A 75 17.19 -9.25 -17.16
N PHE A 76 16.76 -10.42 -16.69
CA PHE A 76 16.95 -10.84 -15.30
C PHE A 76 18.43 -11.11 -15.03
N ILE A 77 18.94 -10.59 -13.91
CA ILE A 77 20.35 -10.72 -13.51
C ILE A 77 20.47 -11.64 -12.30
N CYS A 78 19.78 -11.32 -11.21
CA CYS A 78 19.85 -12.08 -9.97
C CYS A 78 18.64 -11.82 -9.05
N GLU A 79 18.39 -12.75 -8.16
CA GLU A 79 17.66 -12.48 -6.92
C GLU A 79 18.66 -11.98 -5.88
N GLY A 80 18.27 -10.98 -5.08
CA GLY A 80 19.14 -10.43 -4.03
C GLY A 80 19.51 -11.46 -2.97
N GLU A 81 20.70 -11.33 -2.38
CA GLU A 81 21.22 -12.29 -1.41
C GLU A 81 21.13 -11.84 0.06
N SER A 82 20.91 -10.55 0.29
CA SER A 82 20.89 -9.93 1.62
C SER A 82 19.56 -10.21 2.31
N ASP A 83 19.61 -10.86 3.47
CA ASP A 83 18.43 -10.99 4.32
C ASP A 83 18.17 -9.65 5.01
N PRO A 84 17.00 -9.01 4.83
CA PRO A 84 16.76 -7.71 5.43
C PRO A 84 16.70 -7.74 6.96
N LYS A 85 16.53 -8.92 7.61
CA LYS A 85 16.65 -9.08 9.07
C LYS A 85 18.10 -9.19 9.54
N LYS A 86 19.00 -9.58 8.64
CA LYS A 86 20.43 -9.72 8.91
C LYS A 86 21.21 -9.34 7.65
N PRO A 87 21.33 -8.03 7.36
CA PRO A 87 21.95 -7.56 6.13
C PRO A 87 23.38 -8.09 6.00
N LYS A 88 23.73 -8.55 4.80
CA LYS A 88 25.10 -8.98 4.51
C LYS A 88 26.02 -7.76 4.47
N VAL A 89 27.26 -7.95 4.92
CA VAL A 89 28.34 -6.99 4.65
C VAL A 89 28.80 -7.22 3.21
N CYS A 90 28.49 -6.27 2.34
CA CYS A 90 28.82 -6.33 0.93
C CYS A 90 29.70 -5.14 0.54
N PRO A 91 30.51 -5.26 -0.53
CA PRO A 91 31.19 -4.10 -1.09
C PRO A 91 30.16 -3.07 -1.59
N LEU A 92 30.53 -1.79 -1.50
CA LEU A 92 29.68 -0.65 -1.94
C LEU A 92 29.81 -0.38 -3.44
N ASN A 93 30.10 -1.41 -4.24
CA ASN A 93 30.19 -1.28 -5.70
C ASN A 93 28.81 -1.36 -6.34
N CYS A 94 28.57 -0.54 -7.36
CA CYS A 94 27.41 -0.68 -8.23
C CYS A 94 27.74 -1.71 -9.33
N ASP A 95 26.88 -2.71 -9.52
CA ASP A 95 26.95 -3.60 -10.67
C ASP A 95 26.39 -2.85 -11.90
N PRO A 96 27.21 -2.57 -12.93
CA PRO A 96 26.78 -1.78 -14.08
C PRO A 96 25.70 -2.47 -14.92
N HIS A 97 25.46 -3.77 -14.71
CA HIS A 97 24.41 -4.48 -15.41
C HIS A 97 23.04 -4.26 -14.77
N ILE A 98 22.97 -3.91 -13.47
CA ILE A 98 21.70 -3.71 -12.77
C ILE A 98 21.20 -2.27 -13.00
N ALA A 99 19.96 -2.16 -13.46
CA ALA A 99 19.26 -0.88 -13.61
C ALA A 99 18.11 -0.73 -12.60
N TYR A 100 17.31 -1.77 -12.38
CA TYR A 100 16.15 -1.67 -11.48
C TYR A 100 15.86 -2.98 -10.76
N SER A 101 15.11 -2.89 -9.67
CA SER A 101 14.64 -4.02 -8.88
C SER A 101 13.12 -4.15 -8.94
N LYS A 102 12.63 -5.39 -8.79
CA LYS A 102 11.23 -5.70 -8.52
C LYS A 102 11.15 -6.49 -7.22
N CYS A 103 10.53 -5.88 -6.22
CA CYS A 103 10.23 -6.49 -4.93
C CYS A 103 8.71 -6.72 -4.78
N PRO A 104 8.28 -7.52 -3.79
CA PRO A 104 6.86 -7.71 -3.50
C PRO A 104 6.10 -6.42 -3.15
N ARG A 105 6.83 -5.37 -2.74
CA ARG A 105 6.31 -4.03 -2.45
C ARG A 105 7.09 -3.00 -3.26
N SER A 106 6.41 -1.95 -3.74
CA SER A 106 6.99 -0.94 -4.62
C SER A 106 6.83 0.50 -4.15
N GLY A 107 5.98 0.77 -3.15
CA GLY A 107 5.76 2.11 -2.59
C GLY A 107 6.45 2.30 -1.24
N GLY A 108 6.73 3.56 -0.89
CA GLY A 108 7.30 3.93 0.41
C GLY A 108 8.80 4.16 0.41
N ASN A 109 9.32 4.50 1.59
CA ASN A 109 10.76 4.72 1.79
C ASN A 109 11.50 3.39 1.95
N THR A 110 12.67 3.26 1.33
CA THR A 110 13.52 2.06 1.48
C THR A 110 14.30 2.05 2.80
N LEU A 111 14.50 3.22 3.38
CA LEU A 111 15.12 3.44 4.69
C LEU A 111 14.26 4.39 5.53
N ILE A 112 13.97 3.99 6.76
CA ILE A 112 13.28 4.81 7.76
C ILE A 112 14.28 5.18 8.85
N TYR A 113 14.74 6.42 8.85
CA TYR A 113 15.64 6.96 9.86
C TYR A 113 15.46 8.48 10.04
N PRO A 114 15.32 8.98 11.28
CA PRO A 114 15.06 8.22 12.51
C PRO A 114 13.65 7.61 12.52
N THR A 115 13.39 6.64 13.40
CA THR A 115 12.06 6.00 13.51
C THR A 115 11.06 6.78 14.37
N GLY A 116 11.48 7.84 15.07
CA GLY A 116 10.59 8.58 15.99
C GLY A 116 9.91 7.65 17.01
N CYS A 117 8.58 7.79 17.18
CA CYS A 117 7.77 6.95 18.07
C CYS A 117 7.31 5.62 17.45
N THR A 118 7.82 5.20 16.29
CA THR A 118 7.42 3.93 15.68
C THR A 118 7.72 2.76 16.62
N THR A 119 6.70 1.95 16.86
CA THR A 119 6.77 0.62 17.49
C THR A 119 6.66 -0.48 16.42
N CYS A 120 6.89 -1.74 16.78
CA CYS A 120 6.65 -2.89 15.90
C CYS A 120 5.21 -2.92 15.36
N CYS A 121 4.23 -2.59 16.20
CA CYS A 121 2.83 -2.58 15.80
C CYS A 121 2.56 -1.51 14.74
N THR A 122 3.04 -0.28 14.96
CA THR A 122 2.83 0.85 14.05
C THR A 122 3.74 0.83 12.82
N GLY A 123 4.84 0.07 12.88
CA GLY A 123 5.77 -0.08 11.77
C GLY A 123 5.14 -0.82 10.60
N TYR A 124 5.64 -0.61 9.38
CA TYR A 124 4.99 -1.14 8.20
C TYR A 124 5.36 -2.59 7.89
N LYS A 125 4.39 -3.40 7.44
CA LYS A 125 4.63 -4.77 6.94
C LYS A 125 5.63 -4.76 5.79
N GLY A 126 6.58 -5.69 5.82
CA GLY A 126 7.71 -5.70 4.89
C GLY A 126 8.73 -4.58 5.12
N CYS A 127 8.73 -3.96 6.30
CA CYS A 127 9.84 -3.16 6.82
C CYS A 127 10.40 -3.83 8.09
N TYR A 128 11.71 -3.88 8.19
CA TYR A 128 12.47 -4.59 9.21
C TYR A 128 13.17 -3.57 10.09
N TYR A 129 12.75 -3.48 11.35
CA TYR A 129 13.20 -2.46 12.29
C TYR A 129 14.28 -2.97 13.22
N PHE A 130 15.23 -2.09 13.50
CA PHE A 130 16.42 -2.36 14.29
C PHE A 130 16.47 -1.44 15.51
N GLY A 131 17.04 -1.95 16.60
CA GLY A 131 17.32 -1.16 17.80
C GLY A 131 18.46 -0.17 17.55
N LYS A 132 18.68 0.73 18.50
CA LYS A 132 19.81 1.69 18.45
C LYS A 132 21.18 1.00 18.52
N ASP A 133 21.22 -0.25 18.94
CA ASP A 133 22.39 -1.13 18.95
C ASP A 133 22.61 -1.88 17.62
N GLY A 134 21.77 -1.61 16.60
CA GLY A 134 21.87 -2.25 15.28
C GLY A 134 21.35 -3.69 15.23
N LYS A 135 20.71 -4.19 16.29
CA LYS A 135 20.11 -5.53 16.29
C LYS A 135 18.69 -5.49 15.75
N PHE A 136 18.32 -6.50 14.97
CA PHE A 136 16.96 -6.66 14.48
C PHE A 136 15.99 -6.86 15.65
N VAL A 137 14.87 -6.15 15.62
CA VAL A 137 13.83 -6.20 16.65
C VAL A 137 12.58 -6.88 16.11
N CYS A 138 12.04 -6.38 14.99
CA CYS A 138 10.77 -6.86 14.45
C CYS A 138 10.57 -6.46 12.99
N GLU A 139 9.70 -7.21 12.31
CA GLU A 139 9.05 -6.73 11.09
C GLU A 139 7.80 -5.94 11.51
N GLY A 140 7.52 -4.83 10.83
CA GLY A 140 6.34 -4.02 11.11
C GLY A 140 5.03 -4.77 10.83
N GLU A 141 3.96 -4.33 11.49
CA GLU A 141 2.68 -5.03 11.49
C GLU A 141 1.52 -4.20 10.91
N SER A 142 1.72 -2.90 10.74
CA SER A 142 0.76 -1.98 10.13
C SER A 142 0.85 -1.98 8.61
N ILE A 143 -0.24 -1.62 7.97
CA ILE A 143 -0.27 -1.44 6.52
C ILE A 143 0.39 -0.09 6.21
N GLU A 144 1.28 -0.08 5.23
CA GLU A 144 1.90 1.16 4.76
C GLU A 144 0.85 2.00 4.02
N PRO A 145 0.64 3.27 4.41
CA PRO A 145 -0.28 4.14 3.70
C PRO A 145 0.23 4.40 2.29
N LYS A 146 -0.65 4.20 1.30
CA LYS A 146 -0.35 4.57 -0.09
C LYS A 146 -0.71 6.03 -0.30
N ALA A 147 0.28 6.82 -0.70
CA ALA A 147 0.03 8.16 -1.23
C ALA A 147 -0.35 8.02 -2.70
N CYS A 148 -1.62 8.25 -3.01
CA CYS A 148 -2.12 8.25 -4.39
C CYS A 148 -2.29 9.69 -4.87
N THR A 149 -1.92 9.97 -6.11
CA THR A 149 -2.35 11.21 -6.76
C THR A 149 -3.87 11.15 -6.96
N LEU A 150 -4.54 12.31 -6.87
CA LEU A 150 -5.97 12.43 -7.18
C LEU A 150 -6.22 12.67 -8.69
N GLU A 151 -5.18 12.50 -9.51
CA GLU A 151 -5.27 12.67 -10.95
C GLU A 151 -6.05 11.51 -11.57
N CYS A 152 -7.05 11.83 -12.39
CA CYS A 152 -7.85 10.81 -13.07
C CYS A 152 -7.01 10.15 -14.17
N ASP A 153 -7.04 8.82 -14.27
CA ASP A 153 -6.43 8.13 -15.41
C ASP A 153 -7.37 8.26 -16.61
N SER A 154 -6.98 9.09 -17.59
CA SER A 154 -7.80 9.38 -18.78
C SER A 154 -8.05 8.17 -19.67
N ARG A 155 -7.36 7.04 -19.43
CA ARG A 155 -7.59 5.78 -20.15
C ARG A 155 -8.81 5.03 -19.62
N VAL A 156 -9.25 5.34 -18.40
CA VAL A 156 -10.36 4.65 -17.73
C VAL A 156 -11.68 5.12 -18.33
N ALA A 157 -12.39 4.18 -18.97
CA ALA A 157 -13.71 4.43 -19.55
C ALA A 157 -14.85 4.14 -18.57
N TYR A 158 -14.72 3.04 -17.84
CA TYR A 158 -15.68 2.63 -16.80
C TYR A 158 -15.02 1.73 -15.76
N MET A 159 -15.70 1.52 -14.65
CA MET A 159 -15.29 0.56 -13.63
C MET A 159 -16.45 -0.32 -13.16
N THR A 160 -16.10 -1.46 -12.54
CA THR A 160 -17.05 -2.33 -11.84
C THR A 160 -16.54 -2.60 -10.43
N CYS A 161 -17.40 -2.53 -9.42
CA CYS A 161 -17.04 -2.83 -8.03
C CYS A 161 -17.86 -3.99 -7.47
N PRO A 162 -17.34 -4.72 -6.48
CA PRO A 162 -18.09 -5.75 -5.76
C PRO A 162 -19.36 -5.19 -5.10
N SER A 163 -19.26 -3.98 -4.52
CA SER A 163 -20.37 -3.30 -3.83
C SER A 163 -21.53 -2.92 -4.75
N SER A 164 -21.29 -2.74 -6.05
CA SER A 164 -22.29 -2.33 -7.03
C SER A 164 -22.82 -3.49 -7.90
N GLY A 165 -22.48 -4.74 -7.58
CA GLY A 165 -23.12 -5.92 -8.16
C GLY A 165 -23.11 -5.97 -9.69
N LEU A 166 -21.92 -5.83 -10.30
CA LEU A 166 -21.66 -5.86 -11.77
C LEU A 166 -22.08 -4.61 -12.56
N ALA A 167 -22.67 -3.59 -11.94
CA ALA A 167 -22.98 -2.35 -12.64
C ALA A 167 -21.71 -1.67 -13.20
N LYS A 168 -21.75 -1.27 -14.48
CA LYS A 168 -20.71 -0.43 -15.09
C LYS A 168 -20.93 1.01 -14.68
N ILE A 169 -19.95 1.58 -13.99
CA ILE A 169 -19.95 2.97 -13.55
C ILE A 169 -19.11 3.77 -14.55
N TYR A 170 -19.74 4.71 -15.24
CA TYR A 170 -19.12 5.57 -16.25
C TYR A 170 -18.76 6.94 -15.67
N GLN A 171 -17.88 7.68 -16.36
CA GLN A 171 -17.44 9.03 -15.97
C GLN A 171 -16.83 9.10 -14.56
N VAL A 172 -15.93 8.17 -14.25
CA VAL A 172 -15.31 8.08 -12.93
C VAL A 172 -13.93 8.72 -12.99
N CYS A 173 -13.69 9.74 -12.14
CA CYS A 173 -12.35 10.22 -11.89
C CYS A 173 -11.67 9.27 -10.88
N VAL A 174 -10.93 8.31 -11.40
CA VAL A 174 -10.23 7.31 -10.61
C VAL A 174 -8.96 6.91 -11.35
N ASN A 175 -7.92 6.57 -10.60
CA ASN A 175 -6.75 5.86 -11.11
C ASN A 175 -6.59 4.54 -10.36
N CYS A 176 -5.65 3.71 -10.80
CA CYS A 176 -5.42 2.40 -10.18
C CYS A 176 -5.05 2.46 -8.70
N CYS A 177 -4.46 3.56 -8.23
CA CYS A 177 -4.10 3.75 -6.83
C CYS A 177 -5.33 4.11 -5.98
N THR A 178 -6.18 5.00 -6.49
CA THR A 178 -7.42 5.46 -5.81
C THR A 178 -8.60 4.53 -6.00
N ALA A 179 -8.49 3.48 -6.83
CA ALA A 179 -9.54 2.48 -6.99
C ALA A 179 -9.76 1.71 -5.68
N GLY A 180 -11.03 1.65 -5.24
CA GLY A 180 -11.41 0.89 -4.05
C GLY A 180 -11.15 -0.61 -4.21
N GLU A 181 -11.06 -1.32 -3.08
CA GLU A 181 -10.72 -2.74 -3.07
C GLU A 181 -11.65 -3.57 -3.96
N GLY A 182 -11.05 -4.37 -4.85
CA GLY A 182 -11.77 -5.24 -5.76
C GLY A 182 -12.44 -4.53 -6.94
N CYS A 183 -12.38 -3.20 -7.02
CA CYS A 183 -12.93 -2.45 -8.15
C CYS A 183 -12.02 -2.61 -9.38
N LYS A 184 -12.59 -3.02 -10.51
CA LYS A 184 -11.87 -3.22 -11.77
C LYS A 184 -12.07 -2.02 -12.67
N LEU A 185 -10.98 -1.44 -13.16
CA LEU A 185 -10.97 -0.29 -14.07
C LEU A 185 -10.74 -0.80 -15.49
N TYR A 186 -11.55 -0.34 -16.44
CA TYR A 186 -11.52 -0.79 -17.83
C TYR A 186 -11.27 0.36 -18.80
N GLY A 187 -10.52 0.06 -19.86
CA GLY A 187 -10.30 0.97 -20.98
C GLY A 187 -11.49 1.09 -21.92
N HIS A 188 -11.41 2.02 -22.87
CA HIS A 188 -12.43 2.22 -23.91
C HIS A 188 -12.60 1.00 -24.84
N ASP A 189 -11.55 0.20 -24.98
CA ASP A 189 -11.53 -1.07 -25.71
C ASP A 189 -12.06 -2.26 -24.87
N GLY A 190 -12.41 -2.03 -23.61
CA GLY A 190 -12.84 -3.06 -22.67
C GLY A 190 -11.70 -3.84 -22.02
N SER A 191 -10.42 -3.47 -22.26
CA SER A 191 -9.27 -4.07 -21.59
C SER A 191 -9.28 -3.77 -20.09
N LEU A 192 -8.83 -4.73 -19.27
CA LEU A 192 -8.64 -4.51 -17.83
C LEU A 192 -7.36 -3.69 -17.64
N ILE A 193 -7.49 -2.49 -17.09
CA ILE A 193 -6.34 -1.63 -16.76
C ILE A 193 -5.74 -2.09 -15.42
N CYS A 194 -6.58 -2.25 -14.40
CA CYS A 194 -6.15 -2.67 -13.07
C CYS A 194 -7.33 -3.10 -12.19
N THR A 195 -7.01 -3.74 -11.06
CA THR A 195 -7.95 -4.01 -9.97
C THR A 195 -7.48 -3.25 -8.74
N GLY A 196 -8.38 -2.51 -8.11
CA GLY A 196 -8.11 -1.74 -6.89
C GLY A 196 -7.75 -2.66 -5.72
N GLU A 197 -6.81 -2.20 -4.92
CA GLU A 197 -6.26 -2.93 -3.78
C GLU A 197 -6.84 -2.39 -2.45
N PRO A 198 -6.74 -3.14 -1.34
CA PRO A 198 -7.18 -2.68 -0.02
C PRO A 198 -6.55 -1.33 0.31
N GLN A 199 -7.40 -0.35 0.62
CA GLN A 199 -6.97 1.03 0.80
C GLN A 199 -6.79 1.38 2.28
N SER A 200 -5.58 1.81 2.64
CA SER A 200 -5.31 2.65 3.81
C SER A 200 -4.76 3.99 3.32
N TYR A 201 -5.60 4.86 2.76
CA TYR A 201 -5.17 6.21 2.35
C TYR A 201 -5.31 7.20 3.50
N ILE A 202 -4.38 8.15 3.55
CA ILE A 202 -4.55 9.43 4.24
C ILE A 202 -4.87 10.44 3.13
N SER A 203 -6.05 11.02 3.13
CA SER A 203 -6.40 12.10 2.20
C SER A 203 -5.71 13.38 2.68
N THR A 204 -4.62 13.80 2.05
CA THR A 204 -4.01 15.10 2.33
C THR A 204 -4.87 16.18 1.67
N THR A 205 -5.54 16.97 2.50
CA THR A 205 -6.33 18.15 2.11
C THR A 205 -5.47 19.40 2.19
#